data_AF-A0A2M7DSR2-F1
#
_entry.id   AF-A0A2M7DSR2-F1
#
_cell.length_a   1.000
_cell.length_b   1.000
_cell.length_c   1.000
_cell.angle_alpha   90.00
_cell.angle_beta   90.00
_cell.angle_gamma   90.00
#
_symmetry.space_group_name_H-M   'P 1'
#
loop_
_entity.id
_entity.type
_entity.pdbx_description
1 polymer ?
#
loop_
_entity_poly.entity_id
_entity_poly.type
_entity_poly.pdbx_seq_one_letter_code
_entity_poly.pdbx_strand_id
1 'polypeptide(L)'
;MNPVKAGLVAEPAQYKWSSYRVYANGEHDSIVDINPEYESLSNDKEKREVIYKEYVKDSNLDRRNEGRYFKIGAYGSKNFIEMLNEKGLKSAWSHSGQPKKKSE
;
A
#
# COMPACT_ATOMS: atom_id res chain seq x y z
N MET A 1 -4.59 0.29 -5.94
CA MET A 1 -3.10 0.23 -5.79
C MET A 1 -2.49 1.62 -5.64
N ASN A 2 -1.34 1.73 -4.96
CA ASN A 2 -0.71 3.02 -4.63
C ASN A 2 -0.30 3.86 -5.85
N PRO A 3 0.32 3.32 -6.92
CA PRO A 3 0.68 4.11 -8.10
C PRO A 3 -0.52 4.77 -8.81
N VAL A 4 -1.67 4.08 -8.83
CA VAL A 4 -2.92 4.63 -9.37
C VAL A 4 -3.47 5.73 -8.45
N LYS A 5 -3.52 5.48 -7.13
CA LYS A 5 -3.94 6.48 -6.14
C LYS A 5 -3.09 7.75 -6.18
N ALA A 6 -1.78 7.60 -6.43
CA ALA A 6 -0.83 8.71 -6.57
C ALA A 6 -0.91 9.43 -7.93
N GLY A 7 -1.76 8.97 -8.87
CA GLY A 7 -1.90 9.56 -10.20
C GLY A 7 -0.71 9.31 -11.14
N LEU A 8 0.19 8.37 -10.82
CA LEU A 8 1.35 8.05 -11.66
C LEU A 8 0.96 7.24 -12.91
N VAL A 9 -0.09 6.42 -12.80
CA VAL A 9 -0.64 5.61 -13.89
C VAL A 9 -2.16 5.58 -13.79
N ALA A 10 -2.84 5.38 -14.91
CA ALA A 10 -4.31 5.25 -14.93
C ALA A 10 -4.75 3.87 -14.43
N GLU A 11 -4.00 2.82 -14.78
CA GLU A 11 -4.35 1.43 -14.49
C GLU A 11 -3.20 0.69 -13.77
N PRO A 12 -3.50 -0.25 -12.85
CA PRO A 12 -2.47 -1.04 -12.16
C PRO A 12 -1.48 -1.74 -13.10
N ALA A 13 -1.96 -2.28 -14.22
CA ALA A 13 -1.15 -2.99 -15.20
C ALA A 13 -0.06 -2.12 -15.86
N GLN A 14 -0.25 -0.80 -15.89
CA GLN A 14 0.70 0.13 -16.50
C GLN A 14 1.95 0.35 -15.62
N TYR A 15 1.86 0.06 -14.32
CA TYR A 15 2.99 0.22 -13.41
C TYR A 15 3.90 -1.01 -13.43
N LYS A 16 4.98 -0.92 -14.24
CA LYS A 16 5.92 -2.02 -14.51
C LYS A 16 6.66 -2.53 -13.29
N TRP A 17 6.88 -1.69 -12.27
CA TRP A 17 7.64 -2.04 -11.07
C TRP A 17 6.76 -2.62 -9.96
N SER A 18 5.81 -3.47 -10.34
CA SER A 18 5.00 -4.23 -9.39
C SER A 18 4.76 -5.65 -9.90
N SER A 19 4.59 -6.57 -8.96
CA SER A 19 4.23 -7.97 -9.27
C SER A 19 2.79 -8.14 -9.77
N TYR A 20 2.05 -7.03 -9.96
CA TYR A 20 0.64 -7.07 -10.37
C TYR A 20 0.42 -7.92 -11.62
N ARG A 21 1.31 -7.84 -12.62
CA ARG A 21 1.18 -8.59 -13.87
C ARG A 21 1.28 -10.10 -13.68
N VAL A 22 2.14 -10.55 -12.77
CA VAL A 22 2.30 -11.96 -12.44
C VAL A 22 1.02 -12.51 -11.81
N TYR A 23 0.47 -11.78 -10.84
CA TYR A 23 -0.71 -12.21 -10.10
C TYR A 23 -2.05 -11.95 -10.83
N ALA A 24 -2.13 -10.94 -11.69
CA ALA A 24 -3.36 -10.56 -12.37
C ALA A 24 -3.46 -11.12 -13.80
N ASN A 25 -2.34 -11.29 -14.51
CA ASN A 25 -2.32 -11.72 -15.91
C ASN A 25 -1.60 -13.06 -16.09
N GLY A 26 -1.09 -13.65 -15.01
CA GLY A 26 -0.33 -14.90 -15.08
C GLY A 26 0.95 -14.79 -15.89
N GLU A 27 1.48 -13.57 -16.06
CA GLU A 27 2.74 -13.29 -16.76
C GLU A 27 3.92 -13.91 -15.99
N HIS A 28 4.88 -14.45 -16.72
CA HIS A 28 6.10 -14.98 -16.12
C HIS A 28 7.10 -13.85 -15.88
N ASP A 29 7.61 -13.74 -14.66
CA ASP A 29 8.68 -12.81 -14.28
C ASP A 29 9.70 -13.58 -13.44
N SER A 30 10.98 -13.58 -13.87
CA SER A 30 12.06 -14.32 -13.21
C SER A 30 12.43 -13.76 -11.83
N ILE A 31 11.93 -12.58 -11.47
CA ILE A 31 12.22 -11.91 -10.20
C ILE A 31 11.10 -12.18 -9.17
N VAL A 32 9.94 -12.67 -9.61
CA VAL A 32 8.75 -12.82 -8.76
C VAL A 32 8.53 -14.28 -8.41
N ASP A 33 8.77 -14.61 -7.14
CA ASP A 33 8.29 -15.86 -6.56
C ASP A 33 6.80 -15.75 -6.21
N ILE A 34 6.05 -16.82 -6.51
CA ILE A 34 4.61 -16.87 -6.22
C ILE A 34 4.42 -17.06 -4.71
N ASN A 35 3.62 -16.19 -4.10
CA ASN A 35 3.28 -16.27 -2.69
C ASN A 35 2.31 -17.43 -2.42
N PRO A 36 2.57 -18.30 -1.41
CA PRO A 36 1.65 -19.37 -1.01
C PRO A 36 0.21 -18.90 -0.71
N GLU A 37 0.03 -17.69 -0.17
CA GLU A 37 -1.29 -17.11 0.07
C GLU A 37 -2.08 -16.92 -1.23
N TYR A 38 -1.40 -16.50 -2.31
CA TYR A 38 -2.02 -16.41 -3.62
C TYR A 38 -2.42 -17.79 -4.15
N GLU A 39 -1.55 -18.79 -4.04
CA GLU A 39 -1.86 -20.17 -4.46
C GLU A 39 -3.07 -20.74 -3.71
N SER A 40 -3.20 -20.40 -2.42
CA SER A 40 -4.33 -20.83 -1.59
C SER A 40 -5.70 -20.24 -2.00
N LEU A 41 -5.73 -19.19 -2.81
CA LEU A 41 -7.00 -18.57 -3.26
C LEU A 41 -7.84 -19.53 -4.11
N SER A 42 -7.19 -20.36 -4.92
CA SER A 42 -7.85 -21.37 -5.74
C SER A 42 -6.84 -22.33 -6.36
N ASN A 43 -7.24 -23.58 -6.58
CA ASN A 43 -6.45 -24.55 -7.34
C ASN A 43 -6.37 -24.19 -8.84
N ASP A 44 -7.30 -23.39 -9.34
CA ASP A 44 -7.39 -22.97 -10.73
C ASP A 44 -6.71 -21.62 -10.94
N LYS A 45 -5.73 -21.56 -11.86
CA LYS A 45 -4.96 -20.36 -12.17
C LYS A 45 -5.86 -19.20 -12.61
N GLU A 46 -6.82 -19.46 -13.50
CA GLU A 46 -7.69 -18.41 -14.05
C GLU A 46 -8.57 -17.81 -12.94
N LYS A 47 -9.05 -18.65 -12.03
CA LYS A 47 -9.81 -18.19 -10.86
C LYS A 47 -8.96 -17.34 -9.92
N ARG A 48 -7.69 -17.71 -9.69
CA ARG A 48 -6.79 -16.88 -8.86
C ARG A 48 -6.59 -15.50 -9.45
N GLU A 49 -6.39 -15.39 -10.77
CA GLU A 49 -6.23 -14.11 -11.46
C GLU A 49 -7.47 -13.22 -11.30
N VAL A 50 -8.67 -13.79 -11.45
CA VAL A 50 -9.95 -13.07 -11.25
C VAL A 50 -10.08 -12.59 -9.82
N ILE A 51 -9.90 -13.48 -8.83
CA ILE A 51 -9.99 -13.15 -7.40
C ILE A 51 -8.98 -12.04 -7.05
N TYR A 52 -7.77 -12.12 -7.57
CA TYR A 52 -6.74 -11.12 -7.32
C TYR A 52 -7.07 -9.76 -7.96
N LYS A 53 -7.60 -9.74 -9.19
CA LYS A 53 -8.08 -8.50 -9.83
C LYS A 53 -9.18 -7.84 -9.02
N GLU A 54 -10.14 -8.63 -8.52
CA GLU A 54 -11.20 -8.14 -7.64
C GLU A 54 -10.64 -7.60 -6.32
N TYR A 55 -9.73 -8.33 -5.68
CA TYR A 55 -9.02 -7.90 -4.48
C TYR A 55 -8.31 -6.55 -4.66
N VAL A 56 -7.62 -6.35 -5.79
CA VAL A 56 -6.92 -5.08 -6.06
C VAL A 56 -7.88 -3.93 -6.37
N LYS A 57 -9.02 -4.24 -7.02
CA LYS A 57 -10.06 -3.26 -7.34
C LYS A 57 -10.85 -2.83 -6.11
N ASP A 58 -11.04 -3.71 -5.14
CA ASP A 58 -11.69 -3.38 -3.87
C ASP A 58 -10.76 -2.50 -3.02
N SER A 59 -10.87 -1.19 -3.26
CA SER A 59 -10.11 -0.13 -2.59
C SER A 59 -10.30 -0.10 -1.07
N ASN A 60 -11.30 -0.83 -0.55
CA ASN A 60 -11.65 -0.87 0.87
C ASN A 60 -10.80 -1.85 1.69
N LEU A 61 -10.02 -2.72 1.06
CA LEU A 61 -9.23 -3.74 1.76
C LEU A 61 -7.99 -3.18 2.44
N ASP A 62 -7.50 -2.01 2.01
CA ASP A 62 -6.48 -1.27 2.75
C ASP A 62 -7.15 -0.44 3.87
N ARG A 63 -7.83 -1.13 4.79
CA ARG A 63 -8.35 -0.54 6.05
C ARG A 63 -7.22 -0.11 6.99
N ARG A 64 -5.96 -0.33 6.61
CA ARG A 64 -4.78 0.11 7.35
C ARG A 64 -4.66 1.61 7.17
N ASN A 65 -5.21 2.35 8.13
CA ASN A 65 -5.06 3.80 8.21
C ASN A 65 -3.57 4.19 8.09
N GLU A 66 -3.24 4.99 7.09
CA GLU A 66 -1.87 5.46 6.79
C GLU A 66 -1.21 6.12 8.02
N GLY A 67 -2.01 6.66 8.95
CA GLY A 67 -1.57 7.18 10.24
C GLY A 67 -0.84 6.15 11.12
N ARG A 68 -0.94 4.84 10.82
CA ARG A 68 -0.17 3.79 11.52
C ARG A 68 1.30 3.76 11.12
N TYR A 69 1.61 4.10 9.86
CA TYR A 69 2.97 4.08 9.31
C TYR A 69 3.65 5.46 9.40
N PHE A 70 2.90 6.54 9.23
CA PHE A 70 3.41 7.91 9.32
C PHE A 70 3.23 8.56 10.71
N LYS A 71 3.62 7.84 11.78
CA LYS A 71 3.52 8.35 13.16
C LYS A 71 4.35 9.63 13.41
N ILE A 72 5.42 9.82 12.63
CA ILE A 72 6.39 10.93 12.79
C ILE A 72 6.21 11.99 11.67
N GLY A 73 5.34 11.75 10.69
CA GLY A 73 5.22 12.56 9.47
C GLY A 73 6.09 12.05 8.32
N ALA A 74 6.29 12.88 7.30
CA ALA A 74 7.16 12.57 6.16
C ALA A 74 8.64 12.72 6.52
N TYR A 75 9.49 11.87 5.94
CA TYR A 75 10.95 11.98 6.01
C TYR A 75 11.49 12.59 4.72
N GLY A 76 12.46 13.50 4.82
CA GLY A 76 13.09 14.14 3.67
C GLY A 76 13.62 15.54 3.96
N SER A 77 13.90 16.30 2.90
CA SER A 77 14.32 17.70 3.02
C SER A 77 13.18 18.58 3.54
N LYS A 78 13.52 19.72 4.16
CA LYS A 78 12.52 20.65 4.72
C LYS A 78 11.45 21.05 3.69
N ASN A 79 11.88 21.43 2.48
CA ASN A 79 10.97 21.81 1.39
C ASN A 79 10.06 20.66 0.96
N PHE A 80 10.56 19.42 0.97
CA PHE A 80 9.77 18.24 0.62
C PHE A 80 8.69 17.95 1.67
N ILE A 81 9.04 18.09 2.95
CA ILE A 81 8.08 17.91 4.06
C ILE A 81 6.99 18.99 4.01
N GLU A 82 7.36 20.25 3.76
CA GLU A 82 6.41 21.36 3.59
C GLU A 82 5.44 21.12 2.42
N MET A 83 5.97 20.73 1.25
CA MET A 83 5.17 20.39 0.07
C MET A 83 4.15 19.27 0.36
N LEU A 84 4.54 18.24 1.13
CA LEU A 84 3.65 17.14 1.46
C LEU A 84 2.56 17.55 2.46
N ASN A 85 2.88 18.40 3.43
CA ASN A 85 1.89 18.95 4.35
C ASN A 85 0.84 19.81 3.63
N GLU A 86 1.28 20.65 2.67
CA GLU A 86 0.37 21.44 1.81
C GLU A 86 -0.58 20.56 0.99
N LYS A 87 -0.08 19.41 0.52
CA LYS A 87 -0.89 18.41 -0.22
C LYS A 87 -1.80 17.57 0.68
N GLY A 88 -1.86 17.86 1.97
CA GLY A 88 -2.83 17.27 2.90
C GLY A 88 -2.29 16.11 3.74
N LEU A 89 -0.98 15.87 3.75
CA LEU A 89 -0.40 14.92 4.70
C LEU A 89 -0.53 15.48 6.13
N LYS A 90 -1.32 14.82 6.97
CA LYS A 90 -1.49 15.20 8.39
C LYS A 90 -0.69 14.23 9.25
N SER A 91 0.16 14.75 10.14
CA SER A 91 0.83 13.90 11.13
C SER A 91 -0.22 13.29 12.07
N ALA A 92 -0.28 11.97 12.13
CA ALA A 92 -1.11 11.31 13.13
C ALA A 92 -0.43 11.44 14.49
N TRP A 93 -1.02 12.25 15.36
CA TRP A 93 -0.58 12.48 16.74
C TRP A 93 -0.21 11.16 17.43
N SER A 94 1.08 10.93 17.67
CA SER A 94 1.54 9.83 18.50
C SER A 94 1.74 10.35 19.91
N HIS A 95 0.90 9.95 20.86
CA HIS A 95 1.30 9.98 22.25
C HIS A 95 2.51 9.04 22.40
N SER A 96 3.71 9.63 22.45
CA SER A 96 4.92 8.89 22.76
C SER A 96 5.02 8.72 24.28
N GLY A 97 4.71 7.52 24.77
CA GLY A 97 5.22 7.02 26.04
C GLY A 97 4.41 7.28 27.31
N GLN A 98 5.01 6.84 28.43
CA GLN A 98 4.42 6.61 29.74
C GLN A 98 3.70 7.85 30.31
N PRO A 99 2.47 7.71 30.87
CA PRO A 99 1.76 8.82 31.49
C PRO A 99 2.58 9.40 32.65
N LYS A 100 2.69 10.74 32.72
CA LYS A 100 3.32 11.41 33.87
C LYS A 100 2.54 11.07 35.12
N LYS A 101 3.21 10.51 36.14
CA LYS A 101 2.62 10.41 37.48
C LYS A 101 2.30 11.83 37.95
N LYS A 102 1.05 12.04 38.40
CA LYS A 102 0.69 13.29 39.08
C LYS A 102 1.57 13.41 40.32
N SER A 103 2.32 14.50 40.44
CA SER A 103 2.83 14.95 41.74
C SER A 103 1.65 15.47 42.54
N GLU A 104 1.64 15.11 43.83
CA GLU A 104 0.59 15.35 44.84
C GLU A 104 0.01 16.77 44.84
#